data_AF-A0A938MRB8-F1
#
_entry.id   AF-A0A938MRB8-F1
#
_cell.length_a   1.000
_cell.length_b   1.000
_cell.length_c   1.000
_cell.angle_alpha   90.00
_cell.angle_beta   90.00
_cell.angle_gamma   90.00
#
_symmetry.space_group_name_H-M   'P 1'
#
loop_
_entity.id
_entity.type
_entity.pdbx_description
1 polymer ?
#
loop_
_entity_poly.entity_id
_entity_poly.type
_entity_poly.pdbx_seq_one_letter_code
_entity_poly.pdbx_strand_id
1 'polypeptide(L)'
;MPNEEQTRVPGNLTRRLLNRLAESVHAARDRTPSELLLAAEVHLERVRAAHKRDCLVNYRLAAAMLNVMQTVVADWAALPPSSQPWLLGAMNYFVEYDDEEPDLKSPIGFEDDAEVLNACLRLAGRDGLCLNTEDYDDV
;
A
#
# COMPACT_ATOMS: atom_id res chain seq x y z
N MET A 1 9.27 31.53 -15.24
CA MET A 1 9.71 30.14 -15.38
C MET A 1 8.50 29.27 -15.08
N PRO A 2 8.00 28.43 -15.98
CA PRO A 2 7.03 27.42 -15.58
C PRO A 2 7.76 26.43 -14.67
N ASN A 3 7.24 26.21 -13.46
CA ASN A 3 7.69 25.15 -12.58
C ASN A 3 7.49 23.83 -13.34
N GLU A 4 8.58 23.18 -13.71
CA GLU A 4 8.55 21.76 -14.04
C GLU A 4 8.16 21.05 -12.73
N GLU A 5 6.87 20.76 -12.56
CA GLU A 5 6.42 19.67 -11.70
C GLU A 5 7.05 18.39 -12.29
N GLN A 6 8.32 18.16 -11.97
CA GLN A 6 8.98 16.91 -12.27
C GLN A 6 8.11 15.83 -11.67
N THR A 7 7.57 14.96 -12.53
CA THR A 7 6.78 13.79 -12.13
C THR A 7 7.65 12.94 -11.22
N ARG A 8 7.59 13.20 -9.91
CA ARG A 8 8.36 12.44 -8.94
C ARG A 8 7.70 11.08 -8.80
N VAL A 9 8.50 10.05 -9.00
CA VAL A 9 8.10 8.66 -8.80
C VAL A 9 8.61 8.19 -7.43
N PRO A 10 7.96 7.21 -6.80
CA PRO A 10 8.46 6.60 -5.57
C PRO A 10 9.86 6.03 -5.78
N GLY A 11 10.79 6.39 -4.89
CA GLY A 11 12.18 5.92 -4.94
C GLY A 11 12.36 4.57 -4.25
N ASN A 12 13.52 3.95 -4.47
CA ASN A 12 13.98 2.72 -3.82
C ASN A 12 13.15 1.45 -4.11
N LEU A 13 12.20 1.49 -5.04
CA LEU A 13 11.50 0.29 -5.51
C LEU A 13 12.31 -0.42 -6.60
N THR A 14 12.23 -1.75 -6.61
CA THR A 14 12.69 -2.52 -7.77
C THR A 14 11.88 -2.14 -9.03
N ARG A 15 12.46 -2.32 -10.21
CA ARG A 15 11.76 -2.04 -11.49
C ARG A 15 10.45 -2.81 -11.62
N ARG A 16 10.39 -4.03 -11.08
CA ARG A 16 9.17 -4.85 -11.05
C ARG A 16 8.07 -4.18 -10.23
N LEU A 17 8.36 -3.82 -8.98
CA LEU A 17 7.39 -3.19 -8.08
C LEU A 17 6.96 -1.82 -8.58
N LEU A 18 7.89 -1.03 -9.12
CA LEU A 18 7.54 0.27 -9.71
C LEU A 18 6.59 0.13 -10.90
N ASN A 19 6.82 -0.85 -11.78
CA ASN A 19 5.92 -1.11 -12.92
C ASN A 19 4.53 -1.52 -12.45
N ARG A 20 4.44 -2.47 -11.51
CA ARG A 20 3.16 -2.90 -10.96
C ARG A 20 2.42 -1.78 -10.25
N LEU A 21 3.12 -0.98 -9.45
CA LEU A 21 2.55 0.20 -8.82
C LEU A 21 2.00 1.16 -9.88
N ALA A 22 2.73 1.40 -10.98
CA ALA A 22 2.24 2.27 -12.06
C ALA A 22 0.96 1.71 -12.73
N GLU A 23 0.84 0.39 -12.88
CA GLU A 23 -0.38 -0.27 -13.33
C GLU A 23 -1.52 -0.05 -12.34
N SER A 24 -1.28 -0.25 -11.04
CA SER A 24 -2.27 -0.01 -9.98
C SER A 24 -2.67 1.47 -9.89
N VAL A 25 -1.76 2.42 -10.11
CA VAL A 25 -2.10 3.85 -10.23
C VAL A 25 -3.08 4.08 -11.39
N HIS A 26 -2.84 3.43 -12.53
CA HIS A 26 -3.74 3.54 -13.68
C HIS A 26 -5.13 2.92 -13.39
N ALA A 27 -5.16 1.75 -12.74
CA ALA A 27 -6.39 1.08 -12.36
C ALA A 27 -7.20 1.86 -11.31
N ALA A 28 -6.51 2.55 -10.39
CA ALA A 28 -7.12 3.34 -9.33
C ALA A 28 -7.56 4.75 -9.76
N ARG A 29 -7.33 5.17 -11.02
CA ARG A 29 -7.52 6.57 -11.47
C ARG A 29 -8.92 7.13 -11.24
N ASP A 30 -9.93 6.25 -11.32
CA ASP A 30 -11.35 6.61 -11.20
C ASP A 30 -11.89 6.30 -9.80
N ARG A 31 -11.01 5.93 -8.85
CA ARG A 31 -11.35 5.60 -7.46
C ARG A 31 -10.99 6.73 -6.51
N THR A 32 -11.79 6.88 -5.49
CA THR A 32 -11.56 7.81 -4.39
C THR A 32 -10.74 7.18 -3.26
N PRO A 33 -10.06 7.98 -2.42
CA PRO A 33 -9.35 7.46 -1.25
C PRO A 33 -10.27 6.67 -0.31
N SER A 34 -11.51 7.14 -0.11
CA SER A 34 -12.49 6.47 0.75
C SER A 34 -12.95 5.12 0.20
N GLU A 35 -13.13 4.99 -1.11
CA GLU A 35 -13.49 3.70 -1.74
C GLU A 35 -12.37 2.67 -1.59
N LEU A 36 -11.12 3.09 -1.79
CA LEU A 36 -9.96 2.22 -1.60
C LEU A 36 -9.77 1.85 -0.13
N LEU A 37 -10.02 2.79 0.79
CA LEU A 37 -9.94 2.50 2.22
C LEU A 37 -10.97 1.45 2.64
N LEU A 38 -12.22 1.58 2.19
CA LEU A 38 -13.26 0.57 2.43
C LEU A 38 -12.87 -0.78 1.83
N ALA A 39 -12.28 -0.78 0.63
CA ALA A 39 -11.80 -2.02 0.01
C ALA A 39 -10.63 -2.66 0.80
N ALA A 40 -9.74 -1.86 1.36
CA ALA A 40 -8.64 -2.30 2.23
C ALA A 40 -9.16 -2.88 3.56
N GLU A 41 -10.21 -2.31 4.15
CA GLU A 41 -10.90 -2.88 5.32
C GLU A 41 -11.50 -4.26 5.01
N VAL A 42 -12.17 -4.39 3.87
CA VAL A 42 -12.71 -5.67 3.40
C VAL A 42 -11.59 -6.68 3.13
N HIS A 43 -10.48 -6.25 2.54
CA HIS A 43 -9.31 -7.08 2.32
C HIS A 43 -8.73 -7.57 3.66
N LEU A 44 -8.56 -6.69 4.64
CA LEU A 44 -8.02 -7.06 5.96
C LEU A 44 -8.86 -8.12 6.67
N GLU A 45 -10.19 -8.08 6.56
CA GLU A 45 -11.03 -9.16 7.13
C GLU A 45 -10.81 -10.51 6.42
N ARG A 46 -10.48 -10.52 5.12
CA ARG A 46 -10.06 -11.75 4.42
C ARG A 46 -8.71 -12.24 4.92
N VAL A 47 -7.73 -11.34 5.08
CA VAL A 47 -6.42 -11.66 5.66
C VAL A 47 -6.57 -12.22 7.07
N ARG A 48 -7.43 -11.63 7.89
CA ARG A 48 -7.75 -12.11 9.23
C ARG A 48 -8.34 -13.53 9.22
N ALA A 49 -9.25 -13.80 8.29
CA ALA A 49 -9.84 -15.13 8.13
C ALA A 49 -8.82 -16.16 7.66
N ALA A 50 -7.87 -15.76 6.80
CA ALA A 50 -6.76 -16.61 6.38
C ALA A 50 -5.76 -16.87 7.50
N HIS A 51 -5.38 -15.84 8.27
CA HIS A 51 -4.49 -15.98 9.43
C HIS A 51 -5.04 -16.96 10.48
N LYS A 52 -6.36 -16.98 10.70
CA LYS A 52 -7.01 -17.98 11.56
C LYS A 52 -6.85 -19.43 11.09
N ARG A 53 -6.61 -19.62 9.78
CA ARG A 53 -6.42 -20.94 9.15
C ARG A 53 -4.94 -21.29 9.02
N ASP A 54 -4.10 -20.29 8.79
CA ASP A 54 -2.66 -20.38 8.65
C ASP A 54 -2.00 -19.18 9.36
N CYS A 55 -1.40 -19.42 10.52
CA CYS A 55 -0.80 -18.35 11.32
C CYS A 55 0.44 -17.72 10.67
N LEU A 56 0.95 -18.30 9.57
CA LEU A 56 2.04 -17.71 8.78
C LEU A 56 1.59 -16.46 8.00
N VAL A 57 0.30 -16.30 7.72
CA VAL A 57 -0.21 -15.06 7.09
C VAL A 57 -0.01 -13.89 8.06
N ASN A 58 0.80 -12.89 7.69
CA ASN A 58 1.12 -11.75 8.56
C ASN A 58 -0.04 -10.74 8.66
N TYR A 59 -1.05 -11.10 9.44
CA TYR A 59 -2.20 -10.22 9.73
C TYR A 59 -1.80 -8.95 10.45
N ARG A 60 -0.76 -8.99 11.30
CA ARG A 60 -0.32 -7.83 12.08
C ARG A 60 0.24 -6.74 11.16
N LEU A 61 1.06 -7.10 10.17
CA LEU A 61 1.58 -6.18 9.16
C LEU A 61 0.45 -5.59 8.31
N ALA A 62 -0.45 -6.43 7.78
CA ALA A 62 -1.60 -5.97 7.01
C ALA A 62 -2.51 -5.00 7.80
N ALA A 63 -2.72 -5.26 9.10
CA ALA A 63 -3.48 -4.37 9.96
C ALA A 63 -2.76 -3.03 10.20
N ALA A 64 -1.43 -3.05 10.36
CA ALA A 64 -0.62 -1.84 10.49
C ALA A 64 -0.66 -0.99 9.20
N MET A 65 -0.59 -1.63 8.04
CA MET A 65 -0.76 -0.97 6.75
C MET A 65 -2.12 -0.28 6.62
N LEU A 66 -3.20 -0.95 7.03
CA LEU A 66 -4.53 -0.32 7.04
C LEU A 66 -4.57 0.91 7.96
N ASN A 67 -3.99 0.85 9.16
CA ASN A 67 -3.93 2.01 10.07
C ASN A 67 -3.17 3.20 9.44
N VAL A 68 -2.09 2.91 8.71
CA VAL A 68 -1.36 3.93 7.95
C VAL A 68 -2.24 4.51 6.84
N MET A 69 -2.95 3.69 6.08
CA MET A 69 -3.88 4.14 5.05
C MET A 69 -5.00 5.02 5.64
N GLN A 70 -5.57 4.65 6.78
CA GLN A 70 -6.57 5.47 7.48
C GLN A 70 -6.02 6.85 7.85
N THR A 71 -4.78 6.89 8.36
CA THR A 71 -4.09 8.15 8.70
C THR A 71 -3.85 9.02 7.46
N VAL A 72 -3.38 8.41 6.37
CA VAL A 72 -3.14 9.09 5.09
C VAL A 72 -4.43 9.67 4.51
N VAL A 73 -5.53 8.89 4.53
CA VAL A 73 -6.84 9.32 4.02
C VAL A 73 -7.44 10.44 4.87
N ALA A 74 -7.27 10.40 6.20
CA ALA A 74 -7.72 11.47 7.07
C ALA A 74 -7.05 12.81 6.74
N ASP A 75 -5.77 12.77 6.35
CA ASP A 75 -4.98 13.95 5.97
C ASP A 75 -4.93 14.22 4.46
N TRP A 76 -5.79 13.57 3.66
CA TRP A 76 -5.64 13.50 2.19
C TRP A 76 -5.48 14.86 1.52
N ALA A 77 -6.30 15.84 1.92
CA ALA A 77 -6.28 17.19 1.36
C ALA A 77 -4.98 17.97 1.64
N ALA A 78 -4.21 17.57 2.65
CA ALA A 78 -2.93 18.17 3.02
C ALA A 78 -1.73 17.50 2.33
N LEU A 79 -1.93 16.41 1.58
CA LEU A 79 -0.87 15.69 0.90
C LEU A 79 -0.43 16.41 -0.38
N PRO A 80 0.86 16.33 -0.77
CA PRO A 80 1.33 16.86 -2.05
C PRO A 80 0.54 16.25 -3.22
N PRO A 81 0.00 17.06 -4.16
CA PRO A 81 -0.78 16.56 -5.29
C PRO A 81 -0.02 15.54 -6.14
N SER A 82 1.30 15.71 -6.29
CA SER A 82 2.17 14.78 -7.02
C SER A 82 2.31 13.40 -6.36
N SER A 83 1.99 13.27 -5.07
CA SER A 83 2.07 12.01 -4.31
C SER A 83 0.73 11.26 -4.24
N GLN A 84 -0.39 11.97 -4.37
CA GLN A 84 -1.74 11.39 -4.23
C GLN A 84 -2.01 10.23 -5.19
N PRO A 85 -1.68 10.30 -6.50
CA PRO A 85 -1.89 9.17 -7.40
C PRO A 85 -1.11 7.92 -6.97
N TRP A 86 0.13 8.10 -6.49
CA TRP A 86 0.97 6.99 -6.02
C TRP A 86 0.45 6.35 -4.73
N LEU A 87 -0.11 7.15 -3.82
CA LEU A 87 -0.76 6.64 -2.62
C LEU A 87 -2.07 5.90 -2.95
N LEU A 88 -2.88 6.40 -3.88
CA LEU A 88 -4.03 5.65 -4.40
C LEU A 88 -3.58 4.33 -5.04
N GLY A 89 -2.53 4.38 -5.86
CA GLY A 89 -1.94 3.19 -6.47
C GLY A 89 -1.45 2.18 -5.45
N ALA A 90 -0.80 2.61 -4.36
CA ALA A 90 -0.35 1.72 -3.30
C ALA A 90 -1.51 1.11 -2.49
N MET A 91 -2.55 1.88 -2.19
CA MET A 91 -3.77 1.35 -1.57
C MET A 91 -4.46 0.35 -2.49
N ASN A 92 -4.50 0.62 -3.79
CA ASN A 92 -5.09 -0.28 -4.76
C ASN A 92 -4.22 -1.53 -4.95
N TYR A 93 -2.89 -1.41 -4.95
CA TYR A 93 -1.95 -2.54 -5.00
C TYR A 93 -2.20 -3.50 -3.82
N PHE A 94 -2.32 -2.97 -2.60
CA PHE A 94 -2.65 -3.77 -1.42
C PHE A 94 -4.03 -4.46 -1.49
N VAL A 95 -5.01 -3.84 -2.15
CA VAL A 95 -6.36 -4.37 -2.30
C VAL A 95 -6.47 -5.36 -3.45
N GLU A 96 -5.74 -5.11 -4.54
CA GLU A 96 -5.62 -5.95 -5.72
C GLU A 96 -4.77 -7.18 -5.40
N TYR A 97 -5.43 -8.07 -4.69
CA TYR A 97 -5.09 -9.47 -4.56
C TYR A 97 -5.05 -10.10 -5.94
N ASP A 98 -3.86 -10.39 -6.46
CA ASP A 98 -3.70 -11.02 -7.78
C ASP A 98 -4.14 -12.48 -7.67
N ASP A 99 -5.37 -12.76 -8.12
CA ASP A 99 -6.01 -14.08 -8.15
C ASP A 99 -5.30 -15.09 -9.09
N GLU A 100 -4.11 -14.80 -9.63
CA GLU A 100 -3.34 -15.71 -10.48
C GLU A 100 -2.39 -16.64 -9.70
N GLU A 101 -1.81 -16.18 -8.59
CA GLU A 101 -1.23 -17.04 -7.54
C GLU A 101 -1.61 -16.45 -6.18
N PRO A 102 -2.55 -17.07 -5.43
CA PRO A 102 -3.16 -16.42 -4.27
C PRO A 102 -2.08 -16.04 -3.25
N ASP A 103 -2.03 -14.76 -2.82
CA ASP A 103 -1.13 -14.26 -1.77
C ASP A 103 -1.21 -15.07 -0.47
N LEU A 104 -2.27 -15.87 -0.32
CA LEU A 104 -2.45 -16.90 0.71
C LEU A 104 -1.58 -18.16 0.52
N LYS A 105 -0.67 -18.20 -0.45
CA LYS A 105 0.30 -19.28 -0.68
C LYS A 105 1.75 -18.86 -0.44
N SER A 106 2.03 -17.57 -0.26
CA SER A 106 3.33 -17.12 0.23
C SER A 106 3.25 -17.05 1.76
N PRO A 107 4.03 -17.86 2.50
CA PRO A 107 3.97 -17.92 3.96
C PRO A 107 4.39 -16.63 4.70
N ILE A 108 4.73 -15.57 3.96
CA ILE A 108 5.34 -14.31 4.45
C ILE A 108 4.81 -13.16 3.56
N GLY A 109 3.49 -12.92 3.58
CA GLY A 109 2.86 -11.92 2.72
C GLY A 109 3.05 -10.48 3.22
N PHE A 110 2.92 -9.51 2.31
CA PHE A 110 2.86 -8.05 2.54
C PHE A 110 4.18 -7.28 2.68
N GLU A 111 5.34 -7.91 2.56
CA GLU A 111 6.62 -7.18 2.58
C GLU A 111 6.75 -6.24 1.37
N ASP A 112 6.36 -6.70 0.19
CA ASP A 112 6.40 -5.91 -1.04
C ASP A 112 5.29 -4.84 -1.05
N ASP A 113 4.11 -5.15 -0.52
CA ASP A 113 3.07 -4.14 -0.26
C ASP A 113 3.59 -3.04 0.68
N ALA A 114 4.26 -3.42 1.78
CA ALA A 114 4.84 -2.48 2.73
C ALA A 114 5.96 -1.66 2.10
N GLU A 115 6.81 -2.26 1.24
CA GLU A 115 7.84 -1.57 0.47
C GLU A 115 7.21 -0.51 -0.44
N VAL A 116 6.17 -0.88 -1.20
CA VAL A 116 5.40 -0.01 -2.08
C VAL A 116 4.76 1.15 -1.30
N LEU A 117 4.05 0.84 -0.21
CA LEU A 117 3.41 1.85 0.63
C LEU A 117 4.46 2.81 1.23
N ASN A 118 5.56 2.28 1.77
CA ASN A 118 6.64 3.08 2.33
C ASN A 118 7.29 4.00 1.30
N ALA A 119 7.51 3.54 0.08
CA ALA A 119 8.06 4.38 -0.99
C ALA A 119 7.12 5.56 -1.32
N CYS A 120 5.81 5.32 -1.36
CA CYS A 120 4.80 6.36 -1.56
C CYS A 120 4.70 7.34 -0.38
N LEU A 121 4.82 6.85 0.86
CA LEU A 121 4.82 7.70 2.06
C LEU A 121 6.03 8.64 2.09
N ARG A 122 7.23 8.14 1.76
CA ARG A 122 8.44 8.97 1.65
C ARG A 122 8.29 10.03 0.56
N LEU A 123 7.71 9.65 -0.59
CA LEU A 123 7.40 10.61 -1.65
C LEU A 123 6.45 11.72 -1.17
N ALA A 124 5.49 11.39 -0.30
CA ALA A 124 4.56 12.33 0.32
C ALA A 124 5.15 13.13 1.51
N GLY A 125 6.41 12.87 1.90
CA GLY A 125 7.03 13.48 3.08
C GLY A 125 6.39 13.01 4.40
N ARG A 126 5.98 11.74 4.45
CA ARG A 126 5.33 11.09 5.58
C ARG A 126 6.17 9.93 6.12
N ASP A 127 7.49 10.09 6.15
CA ASP A 127 8.47 9.09 6.60
C ASP A 127 8.17 8.55 8.01
N GLY A 128 7.58 9.37 8.89
CA GLY A 128 7.17 8.96 10.24
C GLY A 128 6.02 7.96 10.28
N LEU A 129 5.35 7.68 9.15
CA LEU A 129 4.33 6.65 9.01
C LEU A 129 4.89 5.37 8.36
N CYS A 130 6.17 5.34 7.96
CA CYS A 130 6.74 4.16 7.35
C CYS A 130 6.79 2.98 8.35
N LEU A 131 6.49 1.80 7.84
CA LEU A 131 6.50 0.56 8.60
C LEU A 131 7.86 -0.13 8.47
N ASN A 132 8.39 -0.65 9.58
CA ASN A 132 9.46 -1.64 9.56
C ASN A 132 8.82 -3.03 9.62
N THR A 133 8.97 -3.86 8.59
CA THR A 133 8.29 -5.16 8.52
C THR A 133 8.73 -6.12 9.63
N GLU A 134 10.01 -6.05 10.04
CA GLU A 134 10.58 -6.86 11.12
C GLU A 134 9.87 -6.66 12.47
N ASP A 135 9.22 -5.51 12.70
CA ASP A 135 8.45 -5.25 13.93
C ASP A 135 7.16 -6.12 14.02
N TYR A 136 6.79 -6.72 12.89
CA TYR A 136 5.56 -7.49 12.69
C TYR A 136 5.84 -8.97 12.38
N ASP A 137 7.09 -9.40 12.35
CA ASP A 137 7.42 -10.81 12.30
C ASP A 137 6.98 -11.47 13.62
N ASP A 138 6.15 -12.50 13.52
CA ASP A 138 5.74 -13.28 14.68
C ASP A 138 6.90 -14.20 15.09
N VAL A 139 7.37 -14.06 16.34
CA VAL A 139 8.42 -14.87 16.97
C VAL A 139 7.95 -16.29 17.26
#